data_AF-A0A9W6GUS7-F1
#
_entry.id   AF-A0A9W6GUS7-F1
#
_cell.length_a   1.000
_cell.length_b   1.000
_cell.length_c   1.000
_cell.angle_alpha   90.00
_cell.angle_beta   90.00
_cell.angle_gamma   90.00
#
_symmetry.space_group_name_H-M   'P 1'
#
loop_
_entity.id
_entity.type
_entity.pdbx_description
1 polymer ?
#
loop_
_entity_poly.entity_id
_entity_poly.type
_entity_poly.pdbx_seq_one_letter_code
_entity_poly.pdbx_strand_id
1 'polypeptide(L)'
;MSLSAFAVVGALCLSMALIEAWLLVGLLASPDGMLQRLLPNRSDLVRSHIDYLMMALFLFAFYGLCRLSGAAPQGWLIAGACFGACFNPFAFLVQAALPEFRTAPPAIFTAIVMLSCLATSIGFGATAWLIAARAVNS
;
A
#
# COMPACT_ATOMS: atom_id res chain seq x y z
N MET A 1 -17.80 5.26 -1.84
CA MET A 1 -16.58 5.91 -1.32
C MET A 1 -16.29 7.14 -2.17
N SER A 2 -15.85 8.26 -1.57
CA SER A 2 -15.58 9.52 -2.26
C SER A 2 -14.16 9.56 -2.83
N LEU A 3 -13.92 10.43 -3.82
CA LEU A 3 -12.59 10.63 -4.42
C LEU A 3 -11.54 11.10 -3.39
N SER A 4 -11.96 11.89 -2.39
CA SER A 4 -11.09 12.33 -1.29
C SER A 4 -10.47 11.17 -0.48
N ALA A 5 -11.06 9.98 -0.55
CA ALA A 5 -10.52 8.81 0.12
C ALA A 5 -9.12 8.43 -0.40
N PHE A 6 -8.82 8.65 -1.68
CA PHE A 6 -7.47 8.48 -2.20
C PHE A 6 -6.46 9.37 -1.45
N ALA A 7 -6.76 10.65 -1.25
CA ALA A 7 -5.85 11.55 -0.55
C ALA A 7 -5.68 11.16 0.94
N VAL A 8 -6.78 10.80 1.61
CA VAL A 8 -6.74 10.40 3.03
C VAL A 8 -5.94 9.12 3.21
N VAL A 9 -6.23 8.09 2.43
CA VAL A 9 -5.53 6.80 2.51
C VAL A 9 -4.07 6.95 2.05
N GLY A 10 -3.81 7.79 1.04
CA GLY A 10 -2.45 8.11 0.61
C GLY A 10 -1.64 8.75 1.74
N ALA A 11 -2.23 9.66 2.52
CA ALA A 11 -1.58 10.25 3.69
C ALA A 11 -1.31 9.20 4.79
N LEU A 12 -2.22 8.25 4.99
CA LEU A 12 -2.01 7.13 5.93
C LEU A 12 -0.85 6.22 5.48
N CYS A 13 -0.85 5.80 4.21
CA CYS A 13 0.24 5.01 3.63
C CYS A 13 1.59 5.73 3.72
N LEU A 14 1.62 7.04 3.43
CA LEU A 14 2.83 7.85 3.56
C LEU A 14 3.30 7.93 5.02
N SER A 15 2.38 8.12 5.95
CA SER A 15 2.70 8.16 7.38
C SER A 15 3.31 6.84 7.85
N MET A 16 2.74 5.70 7.42
CA MET A 16 3.31 4.37 7.68
C MET A 16 4.70 4.22 7.06
N ALA A 17 4.89 4.63 5.81
CA ALA A 17 6.21 4.60 5.17
C ALA A 17 7.26 5.40 5.97
N LEU A 18 6.91 6.59 6.47
CA LEU A 18 7.81 7.41 7.28
C LEU A 18 8.14 6.76 8.62
N ILE A 19 7.15 6.13 9.27
CA ILE A 19 7.38 5.34 10.49
C ILE A 19 8.38 4.22 10.19
N GLU A 20 8.16 3.46 9.12
CA GLU A 20 9.05 2.36 8.73
C GLU A 20 10.46 2.83 8.36
N ALA A 21 10.60 4.03 7.78
CA ALA A 21 11.91 4.64 7.54
C ALA A 21 12.67 4.86 8.87
N TRP A 22 12.00 5.38 9.90
CA TRP A 22 12.61 5.54 11.23
C TRP A 22 12.92 4.20 11.90
N LEU A 23 12.07 3.17 11.72
CA LEU A 23 12.35 1.83 12.21
C LEU A 23 13.62 1.25 11.54
N LEU A 24 13.78 1.43 10.23
CA LEU A 24 14.98 1.01 9.50
C LEU A 24 16.24 1.73 9.99
N VAL A 25 16.17 3.05 10.21
CA VAL A 25 17.27 3.82 10.81
C VAL A 25 17.62 3.27 12.20
N GLY A 26 16.62 2.98 13.04
CA GLY A 26 16.82 2.38 14.36
C GLY A 26 17.50 1.00 14.30
N LEU A 27 17.09 0.15 13.36
CA LEU A 27 17.69 -1.19 13.16
C LEU A 27 19.14 -1.13 12.69
N LEU A 28 19.49 -0.12 11.89
CA LEU A 28 20.87 0.13 11.47
C LEU A 28 21.73 0.66 12.62
N ALA A 29 21.17 1.54 13.45
CA ALA A 29 21.88 2.14 14.59
C ALA A 29 22.11 1.16 15.75
N SER A 30 21.28 0.13 15.91
CA SER A 30 21.40 -0.84 17.01
C SER A 30 21.09 -2.27 16.56
N PRO A 31 22.07 -2.97 15.95
CA PRO A 31 21.86 -4.29 15.37
C PRO A 31 21.41 -5.37 16.35
N ASP A 32 21.85 -5.29 17.61
CA ASP A 32 21.50 -6.27 18.66
C ASP A 32 20.42 -5.74 19.63
N GLY A 33 19.77 -4.63 19.27
CA GLY A 33 18.77 -3.97 20.11
C GLY A 33 17.42 -4.69 20.17
N MET A 34 16.55 -4.23 21.08
CA MET A 34 15.17 -4.72 21.22
C MET A 34 14.40 -4.68 19.89
N LEU A 35 14.69 -3.68 19.04
CA LEU A 35 14.03 -3.52 17.75
C LEU A 35 14.35 -4.67 16.78
N GLN A 36 15.57 -5.22 16.79
CA GLN A 36 15.92 -6.38 15.97
C GLN A 36 15.17 -7.64 16.40
N ARG A 37 14.77 -7.75 17.67
CA ARG A 37 13.93 -8.86 18.15
C ARG A 37 12.48 -8.73 17.67
N LEU A 38 11.98 -7.50 17.53
CA LEU A 38 10.62 -7.23 17.05
C LEU A 38 10.50 -7.29 15.53
N LEU A 39 11.55 -6.87 14.82
CA LEU A 39 11.61 -6.83 13.36
C LEU A 39 12.85 -7.60 12.88
N PRO A 40 12.86 -8.93 13.04
CA PRO A 40 14.01 -9.76 12.72
C PRO A 40 14.40 -9.69 11.23
N ASN A 41 13.43 -9.51 10.33
CA ASN A 41 13.69 -9.53 8.91
C ASN A 41 13.64 -8.13 8.27
N ARG A 42 14.81 -7.51 8.22
CA ARG A 42 15.02 -6.18 7.60
C ARG A 42 14.63 -6.14 6.13
N SER A 43 14.84 -7.23 5.38
CA SER A 43 14.57 -7.25 3.95
C SER A 43 13.08 -7.10 3.64
N ASP A 44 12.22 -7.69 4.47
CA ASP A 44 10.77 -7.58 4.32
C ASP A 44 10.26 -6.23 4.86
N LEU A 45 10.92 -5.64 5.87
CA LEU A 45 10.63 -4.27 6.30
C LEU A 45 10.92 -3.25 5.19
N VAL A 46 12.06 -3.37 4.51
CA VAL A 46 12.39 -2.51 3.36
C VAL A 46 11.38 -2.69 2.23
N ARG A 47 10.93 -3.93 1.97
CA ARG A 47 9.87 -4.19 0.98
C ARG A 47 8.56 -3.51 1.35
N SER A 48 8.15 -3.62 2.62
CA SER A 48 6.96 -2.95 3.14
C SER A 48 7.06 -1.43 2.97
N HIS A 49 8.21 -0.85 3.32
CA HIS A 49 8.46 0.59 3.24
C HIS A 49 8.35 1.11 1.81
N ILE A 50 9.02 0.46 0.87
CA ILE A 50 8.98 0.84 -0.55
C ILE A 50 7.56 0.68 -1.09
N ASP A 51 6.87 -0.40 -0.74
CA ASP A 51 5.52 -0.65 -1.23
C ASP A 51 4.51 0.37 -0.65
N TYR A 52 4.61 0.75 0.62
CA TYR A 52 3.83 1.85 1.19
C TYR A 52 4.10 3.19 0.49
N LEU A 53 5.37 3.51 0.18
CA LEU A 53 5.70 4.72 -0.59
C LEU A 53 5.06 4.71 -1.98
N MET A 54 5.12 3.58 -2.68
CA MET A 54 4.53 3.42 -4.01
C MET A 54 3.00 3.52 -3.97
N MET A 55 2.37 2.88 -2.97
CA MET A 55 0.92 2.96 -2.78
C MET A 55 0.47 4.39 -2.44
N ALA A 56 1.20 5.09 -1.57
CA ALA A 56 0.93 6.49 -1.27
C ALA A 56 1.03 7.37 -2.52
N LEU A 57 2.10 7.19 -3.30
CA LEU A 57 2.32 7.91 -4.55
C LEU A 57 1.18 7.67 -5.54
N PHE A 58 0.77 6.42 -5.74
CA PHE A 58 -0.35 6.09 -6.62
C PHE A 58 -1.66 6.72 -6.14
N LEU A 59 -1.98 6.62 -4.85
CA LEU A 59 -3.20 7.23 -4.33
C LEU A 59 -3.24 8.76 -4.55
N PHE A 60 -2.14 9.47 -4.27
CA PHE A 60 -2.07 10.91 -4.53
C PHE A 60 -2.11 11.25 -6.03
N ALA A 61 -1.40 10.48 -6.86
CA ALA A 61 -1.41 10.68 -8.32
C ALA A 61 -2.81 10.47 -8.89
N PHE A 62 -3.50 9.40 -8.52
CA PHE A 62 -4.86 9.11 -8.99
C PHE A 62 -5.87 10.12 -8.47
N TYR A 63 -5.73 10.60 -7.22
CA TYR A 63 -6.54 11.70 -6.71
C TYR A 63 -6.38 12.96 -7.60
N GLY A 64 -5.15 13.38 -7.86
CA GLY A 64 -4.84 14.54 -8.69
C GLY A 64 -5.32 14.38 -10.13
N LEU A 65 -5.01 13.25 -10.76
CA LEU A 65 -5.38 12.97 -12.15
C LEU A 65 -6.90 12.87 -12.34
N CYS A 66 -7.64 12.24 -11.42
CA CYS A 66 -9.10 12.25 -11.46
C CYS A 66 -9.67 13.66 -11.32
N ARG A 67 -9.09 14.49 -10.44
CA ARG A 67 -9.49 15.90 -10.28
C ARG A 67 -9.23 16.72 -11.55
N LEU A 68 -8.07 16.54 -12.19
CA LEU A 68 -7.68 17.27 -13.39
C LEU A 68 -8.48 16.85 -14.63
N SER A 69 -8.71 15.55 -14.82
CA SER A 69 -9.43 15.00 -15.98
C SER A 69 -10.95 15.01 -15.84
N GLY A 70 -11.47 15.29 -14.63
CA GLY A 70 -12.89 15.10 -14.32
C GLY A 70 -13.33 13.63 -14.32
N ALA A 71 -12.39 12.68 -14.29
CA ALA A 71 -12.70 11.26 -14.18
C ALA A 71 -13.34 10.95 -12.81
N ALA A 72 -14.52 10.31 -12.85
CA ALA A 72 -15.29 9.96 -11.67
C ALA A 72 -15.38 8.43 -11.52
N PRO A 73 -14.34 7.77 -10.96
CA PRO A 73 -14.38 6.33 -10.72
C PRO A 73 -15.50 5.97 -9.75
N GLN A 74 -16.10 4.79 -9.97
CA GLN A 74 -17.15 4.28 -9.09
C GLN A 74 -16.61 4.03 -7.68
N GLY A 75 -17.45 4.25 -6.66
CA GLY A 75 -17.01 4.23 -5.26
C GLY A 75 -16.39 2.90 -4.79
N TRP A 76 -16.75 1.77 -5.41
CA TRP A 76 -16.16 0.47 -5.06
C TRP A 76 -14.75 0.28 -5.65
N LEU A 77 -14.43 0.93 -6.79
CA LEU A 77 -13.08 0.93 -7.36
C LEU A 77 -12.11 1.70 -6.45
N ILE A 78 -12.57 2.86 -5.96
CA ILE A 78 -11.84 3.66 -4.96
C ILE A 78 -11.61 2.83 -3.70
N ALA A 79 -12.65 2.14 -3.22
CA ALA A 79 -12.55 1.28 -2.05
C ALA A 79 -11.56 0.13 -2.25
N GLY A 80 -11.60 -0.56 -3.40
CA GLY A 80 -10.68 -1.65 -3.73
C GLY A 80 -9.22 -1.19 -3.77
N ALA A 81 -8.95 -0.07 -4.46
CA ALA A 81 -7.62 0.53 -4.50
C ALA A 81 -7.12 0.93 -3.11
N CYS A 82 -7.95 1.60 -2.31
CA CYS A 82 -7.58 2.01 -0.94
C CYS A 82 -7.35 0.81 -0.01
N PHE A 83 -8.23 -0.20 -0.08
CA PHE A 83 -8.10 -1.40 0.73
C PHE A 83 -6.77 -2.08 0.45
N GLY A 84 -6.50 -2.41 -0.81
CA GLY A 84 -5.28 -3.13 -1.09
C GLY A 84 -4.01 -2.28 -1.01
N ALA A 85 -4.09 -0.95 -1.18
CA ALA A 85 -2.98 -0.04 -0.90
C ALA A 85 -2.52 -0.06 0.57
N CYS A 86 -3.42 -0.36 1.51
CA CYS A 86 -3.06 -0.57 2.91
C CYS A 86 -2.57 -2.01 3.16
N PHE A 87 -3.33 -3.01 2.69
CA PHE A 87 -3.12 -4.40 3.09
C PHE A 87 -1.98 -5.10 2.34
N ASN A 88 -1.63 -4.66 1.12
CA ASN A 88 -0.48 -5.20 0.38
C ASN A 88 0.84 -4.95 1.12
N PRO A 89 1.24 -3.70 1.40
CA PRO A 89 2.48 -3.44 2.11
C PRO A 89 2.45 -3.95 3.56
N PHE A 90 1.27 -3.93 4.21
CA PHE A 90 1.10 -4.49 5.55
C PHE A 90 1.46 -5.98 5.63
N ALA A 91 1.21 -6.76 4.57
CA ALA A 91 1.60 -8.16 4.53
C ALA A 91 3.11 -8.36 4.66
N PHE A 92 3.91 -7.46 4.07
CA PHE A 92 5.37 -7.47 4.23
C PHE A 92 5.80 -7.02 5.61
N LEU A 93 5.10 -6.06 6.23
CA LEU A 93 5.36 -5.65 7.61
C LEU A 93 5.12 -6.81 8.59
N VAL A 94 4.03 -7.57 8.40
CA VAL A 94 3.76 -8.77 9.19
C VAL A 94 4.87 -9.80 9.00
N GLN A 95 5.32 -10.05 7.77
CA GLN A 95 6.43 -10.98 7.50
C GLN A 95 7.77 -10.49 8.06
N ALA A 96 7.97 -9.17 8.15
CA ALA A 96 9.15 -8.57 8.76
C ALA A 96 9.21 -8.84 10.27
N ALA A 97 8.05 -8.79 10.94
CA ALA A 97 7.91 -9.08 12.36
C ALA A 97 7.83 -10.59 12.68
N LEU A 98 7.14 -11.35 11.83
CA LEU A 98 6.86 -12.78 11.97
C LEU A 98 7.34 -13.53 10.71
N PRO A 99 8.63 -13.89 10.62
CA PRO A 99 9.21 -14.53 9.44
C PRO A 99 8.55 -15.86 9.05
N GLU A 100 7.93 -16.56 10.00
CA GLU A 100 7.16 -17.78 9.77
C GLU A 100 5.98 -17.59 8.81
N PHE A 101 5.39 -16.38 8.74
CA PHE A 101 4.32 -16.06 7.80
C PHE A 101 4.83 -16.02 6.35
N ARG A 102 6.15 -15.96 6.13
CA ARG A 102 6.72 -16.03 4.78
C ARG A 102 6.92 -17.47 4.31
N THR A 103 7.31 -18.38 5.20
CA THR A 103 7.61 -19.78 4.86
C THR A 103 6.38 -20.68 4.93
N ALA A 104 5.50 -20.43 5.89
CA ALA A 104 4.28 -21.19 6.11
C ALA A 104 3.11 -20.26 6.48
N PRO A 105 2.65 -19.39 5.56
CA PRO A 105 1.56 -18.46 5.83
C PRO A 105 0.26 -19.20 6.18
N PRO A 106 -0.48 -18.76 7.21
CA PRO A 106 -1.83 -19.24 7.48
C PRO A 106 -2.74 -19.01 6.26
N ALA A 107 -3.65 -19.96 5.97
CA ALA A 107 -4.53 -19.89 4.80
C ALA A 107 -5.36 -18.60 4.73
N ILE A 108 -5.86 -18.13 5.89
CA ILE A 108 -6.63 -16.88 6.00
C ILE A 108 -5.76 -15.67 5.65
N PHE A 109 -4.51 -15.65 6.10
CA PHE A 109 -3.56 -14.57 5.76
C PHE A 109 -3.32 -14.52 4.26
N THR A 110 -3.01 -15.66 3.64
CA THR A 110 -2.82 -15.77 2.19
C THR A 110 -4.07 -15.31 1.42
N ALA A 111 -5.26 -15.70 1.86
CA ALA A 111 -6.52 -15.29 1.23
C ALA A 111 -6.72 -13.76 1.28
N ILE A 112 -6.43 -13.12 2.42
CA ILE A 112 -6.53 -11.67 2.57
C ILE A 112 -5.52 -10.97 1.65
N VAL A 113 -4.28 -11.45 1.59
CA VAL A 113 -3.24 -10.86 0.71
C VAL A 113 -3.61 -11.01 -0.76
N MET A 114 -4.15 -12.16 -1.18
CA MET A 114 -4.60 -12.34 -2.56
C MET A 114 -5.78 -11.43 -2.88
N LEU A 115 -6.73 -11.31 -1.95
CA LEU A 115 -7.87 -10.40 -2.11
C LEU A 115 -7.41 -8.94 -2.20
N SER A 116 -6.45 -8.52 -1.37
CA SER A 116 -5.91 -7.15 -1.41
C SER A 116 -5.18 -6.88 -2.72
N CYS A 117 -4.38 -7.82 -3.22
CA CYS A 117 -3.70 -7.72 -4.52
C CYS A 117 -4.70 -7.56 -5.68
N LEU A 118 -5.76 -8.37 -5.69
CA LEU A 118 -6.81 -8.29 -6.71
C LEU A 118 -7.58 -6.97 -6.62
N ALA A 119 -7.96 -6.56 -5.40
CA ALA A 119 -8.67 -5.31 -5.16
C ALA A 119 -7.85 -4.08 -5.60
N THR A 120 -6.56 -4.04 -5.26
CA THR A 120 -5.62 -3.00 -5.72
C THR A 120 -5.55 -2.96 -7.25
N SER A 121 -5.36 -4.12 -7.88
CA SER A 121 -5.15 -4.23 -9.33
C SER A 121 -6.38 -3.77 -10.11
N ILE A 122 -7.58 -4.21 -9.69
CA ILE A 122 -8.84 -3.81 -10.31
C ILE A 122 -9.10 -2.33 -10.04
N GLY A 123 -8.92 -1.87 -8.80
CA GLY A 123 -9.18 -0.49 -8.39
C GLY A 123 -8.32 0.53 -9.16
N PHE A 124 -7.00 0.36 -9.15
CA PHE A 124 -6.10 1.25 -9.89
C PHE A 124 -6.21 1.03 -11.40
N GLY A 125 -6.24 -0.21 -11.87
CA GLY A 125 -6.30 -0.51 -13.30
C GLY A 125 -7.53 0.10 -13.98
N ALA A 126 -8.72 -0.11 -13.42
CA ALA A 126 -9.94 0.45 -13.98
C ALA A 126 -9.97 1.99 -13.88
N THR A 127 -9.48 2.56 -12.78
CA THR A 127 -9.42 4.03 -12.63
C THR A 127 -8.45 4.65 -13.64
N ALA A 128 -7.32 4.00 -13.93
CA ALA A 128 -6.35 4.47 -14.92
C ALA A 128 -6.96 4.51 -16.33
N TRP A 129 -7.66 3.43 -16.71
CA TRP A 129 -8.37 3.39 -18.00
C TRP A 129 -9.45 4.46 -18.10
N LEU A 130 -10.17 4.75 -17.00
CA LEU A 130 -11.15 5.82 -16.98
C LEU A 130 -10.51 7.20 -17.19
N ILE A 131 -9.38 7.47 -16.52
CA ILE A 131 -8.61 8.71 -16.69
C ILE A 131 -8.14 8.83 -18.15
N ALA A 132 -7.57 7.75 -18.71
CA ALA A 132 -7.09 7.73 -20.09
C ALA A 132 -8.24 7.99 -21.09
N ALA A 133 -9.39 7.34 -20.91
CA ALA A 133 -10.57 7.57 -21.74
C ALA A 133 -11.06 9.02 -21.67
N ARG A 134 -10.95 9.69 -20.51
CA ARG A 134 -11.28 11.11 -20.38
C ARG A 134 -10.26 12.01 -21.09
N ALA A 135 -8.98 11.71 -20.97
CA ALA A 135 -7.92 12.50 -21.59
C ALA A 135 -7.89 12.40 -23.12
N VAL A 136 -8.33 11.28 -23.72
CA VAL A 136 -8.41 11.15 -25.18
C VAL A 136 -9.63 11.88 -25.76
N ASN A 137 -10.70 12.04 -24.97
CA ASN A 137 -11.95 12.66 -25.39
C ASN A 137 -12.08 14.15 -24.98
N SER A 138 -11.03 14.73 -24.39
CA SER A 138 -10.93 16.13 -23.99
C SER A 138 -10.19 16.96 -25.03
#